data_AF-M7XUS3-F1
#
_entry.id   AF-M7XUS3-F1
#
_cell.length_a   1.000
_cell.length_b   1.000
_cell.length_c   1.000
_cell.angle_alpha   90.00
_cell.angle_beta   90.00
_cell.angle_gamma   90.00
#
_symmetry.space_group_name_H-M   'P 1'
#
loop_
_entity.id
_entity.type
_entity.pdbx_description
1 polymer ?
#
loop_
_entity_poly.entity_id
_entity_poly.type
_entity_poly.pdbx_seq_one_letter_code
_entity_poly.pdbx_strand_id
1 'polypeptide(L)'
;MSNDIGALLGQAQQAASQGQNPWTAIRTAFYDSVRPQYPGYFVNQMYALSALIAVATVLLGLCMVVKMKQGTFWLVRIHRATGGSFVVLHYANTYSTLFFLFYAVLQGYIWQTERYTTGQWAPNNDVWRMVVWIPGWLAFWLAAWSLAVSHILHLDSSGRPARTFLAEAWFVNAIGFAVPAGTTAAVAVLSWRAHHFYSAALDTYSTLDSALAGLEKSYNGTFNPSAFAGQGAELYKHFEDNLETFGLFFRWVFIAYLIASMTLFFVLVATATLHLRELRKTMNELTNRAHQSEEAREQEAVIKRGYDGLVQVTYSIITASVAINVLFTFVSAAGRKVIFDRNFAEVASLLPLWLFAVLGLPLSLLYLRRLVNNPPPRSAAKEPGTDSRVHAVPLKTHESFSNPSTLADHKVPELVEAHPMEVMPPVAYHQQHVAPPSEEDYSARNSQSPVPSHASVSPLVEAPFSTVTGQPLYYEARQPQHHAPDAALASPSRKKGWM
;
A
#
# COMPACT_ATOMS: atom_id res chain seq x y z
N MET A 1 18.91 -26.21 26.07
CA MET A 1 17.87 -26.99 26.77
C MET A 1 18.26 -27.37 28.20
N SER A 2 19.36 -28.07 28.50
CA SER A 2 19.79 -28.28 29.91
C SER A 2 20.46 -27.06 30.56
N ASN A 3 20.98 -26.14 29.74
CA ASN A 3 21.81 -25.03 30.23
C ASN A 3 21.00 -23.91 30.88
N ASP A 4 19.74 -23.66 30.47
CA ASP A 4 18.94 -22.54 30.98
C ASP A 4 18.31 -22.86 32.34
N ILE A 5 17.75 -24.07 32.51
CA ILE A 5 17.36 -24.59 33.84
C ILE A 5 18.58 -24.68 34.75
N GLY A 6 19.71 -25.18 34.23
CA GLY A 6 20.96 -25.25 34.98
C GLY A 6 21.45 -23.87 35.45
N ALA A 7 21.31 -22.84 34.61
CA ALA A 7 21.64 -21.46 34.95
C ALA A 7 20.68 -20.88 36.00
N LEU A 8 19.36 -21.13 35.87
CA LEU A 8 18.37 -20.71 36.87
C LEU A 8 18.61 -21.37 38.23
N LEU A 9 18.90 -22.68 38.24
CA LEU A 9 19.23 -23.41 39.46
C LEU A 9 20.59 -22.97 40.02
N GLY A 10 21.56 -22.61 39.17
CA GLY A 10 22.84 -22.05 39.59
C GLY A 10 22.68 -20.68 40.28
N GLN A 11 21.84 -19.80 39.73
CA GLN A 11 21.49 -18.52 40.36
C GLN A 11 20.76 -18.73 41.68
N ALA A 12 19.84 -19.69 41.73
CA ALA A 12 19.14 -20.07 42.97
C ALA A 12 20.13 -20.57 44.04
N GLN A 13 21.09 -21.41 43.65
CA GLN A 13 22.14 -21.91 44.55
C GLN A 13 22.99 -20.75 45.11
N GLN A 14 23.30 -19.77 44.27
CA GLN A 14 24.03 -18.57 44.68
C GLN A 14 23.19 -17.72 45.66
N ALA A 15 21.91 -17.52 45.40
CA ALA A 15 21.01 -16.80 46.30
C ALA A 15 20.89 -17.52 47.67
N ALA A 16 20.77 -18.84 47.66
CA ALA A 16 20.76 -19.66 48.88
C ALA A 16 22.05 -19.49 49.70
N SER A 17 23.22 -19.43 49.03
CA SER A 17 24.52 -19.22 49.70
C SER A 17 24.64 -17.84 50.38
N GLN A 18 23.84 -16.86 49.93
CA GLN A 18 23.76 -15.52 50.51
C GLN A 18 22.67 -15.40 51.59
N GLY A 19 22.05 -16.51 51.99
CA GLY A 19 20.94 -16.53 52.95
C GLY A 19 19.63 -15.97 52.41
N GLN A 20 19.51 -15.76 51.09
CA GLN A 20 18.28 -15.32 50.44
C GLN A 20 17.41 -16.53 50.08
N ASN A 21 16.11 -16.30 49.86
CA ASN A 21 15.20 -17.35 49.42
C ASN A 21 15.49 -17.68 47.93
N PRO A 22 16.00 -18.89 47.61
CA PRO A 22 16.36 -19.27 46.25
C PRO A 22 15.14 -19.33 45.32
N TRP A 23 13.96 -19.64 45.85
CA TRP A 23 12.72 -19.70 45.07
C TRP A 23 12.27 -18.31 44.61
N THR A 24 12.48 -17.28 45.43
CA THR A 24 12.24 -15.88 45.02
C THR A 24 13.17 -15.47 43.88
N ALA A 25 14.43 -15.90 43.90
CA ALA A 25 15.39 -15.63 42.82
C ALA A 25 14.98 -16.30 41.51
N ILE A 26 14.58 -17.59 41.55
CA ILE A 26 14.06 -18.31 40.38
C ILE A 26 12.82 -17.62 39.83
N ARG A 27 11.86 -17.29 40.70
CA ARG A 27 10.60 -16.65 40.33
C ARG A 27 10.82 -15.28 39.69
N THR A 28 11.75 -14.49 40.24
CA THR A 28 12.12 -13.18 39.68
C THR A 28 12.78 -13.32 38.31
N ALA A 29 13.75 -14.23 38.17
CA ALA A 29 14.40 -14.49 36.88
C ALA A 29 13.40 -15.00 35.81
N PHE A 30 12.43 -15.80 36.24
CA PHE A 30 11.37 -16.31 35.37
C PHE A 30 10.33 -15.24 35.00
N TYR A 31 10.04 -14.31 35.91
CA TYR A 31 9.21 -13.13 35.61
C TYR A 31 9.91 -12.22 34.59
N ASP A 32 11.19 -11.93 34.81
CA ASP A 32 11.96 -11.04 33.93
C ASP A 32 12.17 -11.63 32.52
N SER A 33 12.17 -12.96 32.37
CA SER A 33 12.27 -13.62 31.06
C SER A 33 10.99 -13.50 30.22
N VAL A 34 9.83 -13.46 30.86
CA VAL A 34 8.54 -13.29 30.19
C VAL A 34 8.21 -11.81 29.98
N ARG A 35 8.63 -10.97 30.92
CA ARG A 35 8.28 -9.56 30.95
C ARG A 35 9.54 -8.69 31.10
N PRO A 36 10.16 -8.27 29.98
CA PRO A 36 11.28 -7.36 30.06
C PRO A 36 10.86 -6.04 30.72
N GLN A 37 11.69 -5.55 31.64
CA GLN A 37 11.48 -4.26 32.27
C GLN A 37 11.93 -3.14 31.33
N TYR A 38 11.05 -2.18 31.08
CA TYR A 38 11.33 -1.07 30.19
C TYR A 38 11.77 0.18 30.95
N PRO A 39 12.68 0.98 30.38
CA PRO A 39 13.16 2.20 30.97
C PRO A 39 12.10 3.30 30.85
N GLY A 40 12.11 4.26 31.79
CA GLY A 40 11.14 5.37 31.78
C GLY A 40 11.15 6.19 30.48
N TYR A 41 12.29 6.31 29.79
CA TYR A 41 12.37 7.03 28.51
C TYR A 41 11.54 6.35 27.41
N PHE A 42 11.41 5.02 27.41
CA PHE A 42 10.63 4.29 26.41
C PHE A 42 9.14 4.64 26.55
N VAL A 43 8.65 4.62 27.79
CA VAL A 43 7.28 4.99 28.12
C VAL A 43 6.99 6.45 27.74
N ASN A 44 7.91 7.37 28.07
CA ASN A 44 7.78 8.79 27.69
C ASN A 44 7.72 8.98 26.17
N GLN A 45 8.54 8.24 25.40
CA GLN A 45 8.48 8.28 23.94
C GLN A 45 7.15 7.75 23.41
N MET A 46 6.60 6.68 23.98
CA MET A 46 5.28 6.15 23.60
C MET A 46 4.17 7.19 23.82
N TYR A 47 4.19 7.92 24.94
CA TYR A 47 3.25 9.02 25.18
C TYR A 47 3.41 10.17 24.18
N ALA A 48 4.65 10.58 23.87
CA ALA A 48 4.91 11.62 22.88
C ALA A 48 4.42 11.21 21.48
N LEU A 49 4.70 9.96 21.07
CA LEU A 49 4.25 9.39 19.80
C LEU A 49 2.72 9.26 19.74
N SER A 50 2.08 8.85 20.84
CA SER A 50 0.62 8.84 20.97
C SER A 50 0.03 10.22 20.69
N ALA A 51 0.57 11.27 21.34
CA ALA A 51 0.11 12.63 21.16
C ALA A 51 0.27 13.09 19.70
N LEU A 52 1.43 12.85 19.08
CA LEU A 52 1.68 13.20 17.68
C LEU A 52 0.72 12.49 16.72
N ILE A 53 0.50 11.19 16.90
CA ILE A 53 -0.42 10.39 16.08
C ILE A 53 -1.86 10.84 16.30
N ALA A 54 -2.24 11.21 17.53
CA ALA A 54 -3.58 11.71 17.84
C ALA A 54 -3.85 13.03 17.12
N VAL A 55 -2.89 13.96 17.16
CA VAL A 55 -2.96 15.23 16.41
C VAL A 55 -3.08 14.94 14.90
N ALA A 56 -2.25 14.06 14.35
CA ALA A 56 -2.33 13.68 12.94
C ALA A 56 -3.71 13.07 12.57
N THR A 57 -4.27 12.23 13.45
CA THR A 57 -5.60 11.63 13.29
C THR A 57 -6.69 12.69 13.23
N VAL A 58 -6.66 13.67 14.15
CA VAL A 58 -7.61 14.80 14.17
C VAL A 58 -7.47 15.63 12.89
N LEU A 59 -6.25 15.94 12.46
CA LEU A 59 -6.01 16.68 11.21
C LEU A 59 -6.57 15.96 9.99
N LEU A 60 -6.39 14.63 9.88
CA LEU A 60 -6.98 13.83 8.81
C LEU A 60 -8.51 13.82 8.89
N GLY A 61 -9.08 13.70 10.09
CA GLY A 61 -10.52 13.80 10.29
C GLY A 61 -11.08 15.15 9.83
N LEU A 62 -10.40 16.26 10.16
CA LEU A 62 -10.76 17.59 9.68
C LEU A 62 -10.68 17.69 8.15
N CYS A 63 -9.65 17.12 7.52
CA CYS A 63 -9.54 17.06 6.06
C CYS A 63 -10.75 16.38 5.42
N MET A 64 -11.22 15.27 6.01
CA MET A 64 -12.42 14.57 5.52
C MET A 64 -13.68 15.41 5.68
N VAL A 65 -13.87 16.05 6.84
CA VAL A 65 -15.02 16.93 7.08
C VAL A 65 -15.05 18.09 6.08
N VAL A 66 -13.90 18.72 5.82
CA VAL A 66 -13.78 19.79 4.81
C VAL A 66 -14.19 19.27 3.43
N LYS A 67 -13.73 18.09 3.03
CA LYS A 67 -14.10 17.47 1.74
C LYS A 67 -15.57 17.10 1.65
N MET A 68 -16.14 16.58 2.72
CA MET A 68 -17.57 16.29 2.80
C MET A 68 -18.39 17.58 2.63
N LYS A 69 -18.00 18.67 3.30
CA LYS A 69 -18.64 19.99 3.13
C LYS A 69 -18.46 20.58 1.74
N GLN A 70 -17.36 20.27 1.07
CA GLN A 70 -17.09 20.68 -0.31
C GLN A 70 -17.81 19.81 -1.36
N GLY A 71 -18.48 18.72 -0.96
CA GLY A 71 -19.12 17.78 -1.89
C GLY A 71 -18.14 16.90 -2.69
N THR A 72 -16.85 16.96 -2.39
CA THR A 72 -15.79 16.23 -3.14
C THR A 72 -15.44 14.87 -2.53
N PHE A 73 -16.13 14.49 -1.45
CA PHE A 73 -15.88 13.23 -0.76
C PHE A 73 -16.62 12.07 -1.43
N TRP A 74 -15.87 11.23 -2.11
CA TRP A 74 -16.28 9.90 -2.56
C TRP A 74 -15.08 8.94 -2.48
N LEU A 75 -15.32 7.64 -2.26
CA LEU A 75 -14.25 6.65 -2.09
C LEU A 75 -14.12 5.72 -3.29
N VAL A 76 -15.25 5.25 -3.82
CA VAL A 76 -15.32 4.26 -4.89
C VAL A 76 -16.36 4.70 -5.91
N ARG A 77 -16.05 4.55 -7.19
CA ARG A 77 -16.96 4.70 -8.34
C ARG A 77 -16.73 3.56 -9.32
N ILE A 78 -17.72 3.29 -10.16
CA ILE A 78 -17.57 2.34 -11.27
C ILE A 78 -17.44 3.17 -12.55
N HIS A 79 -16.42 2.89 -13.35
CA HIS A 79 -16.19 3.56 -14.62
C HIS A 79 -16.13 2.54 -15.76
N ARG A 80 -16.83 2.82 -16.86
CA ARG A 80 -16.85 1.96 -18.05
C ARG A 80 -15.83 2.47 -19.06
N ALA A 81 -14.98 1.59 -19.53
CA ALA A 81 -13.95 1.83 -20.52
C ALA A 81 -13.89 0.67 -21.52
N THR A 82 -13.04 0.75 -22.55
CA THR A 82 -12.96 -0.26 -23.62
C THR A 82 -12.69 -1.68 -23.08
N GLY A 83 -11.92 -1.80 -21.98
CA GLY A 83 -11.62 -3.07 -21.29
C GLY A 83 -12.64 -3.53 -20.25
N GLY A 84 -13.82 -2.90 -20.17
CA GLY A 84 -14.89 -3.28 -19.24
C GLY A 84 -15.18 -2.25 -18.14
N SER A 85 -15.76 -2.72 -17.02
CA SER A 85 -16.14 -1.86 -15.88
C SER A 85 -15.07 -1.91 -14.77
N PHE A 86 -14.35 -0.81 -14.59
CA PHE A 86 -13.31 -0.65 -13.57
C PHE A 86 -13.87 -0.13 -12.26
N VAL A 87 -13.37 -0.67 -11.16
CA VAL A 87 -13.58 -0.08 -9.82
C VAL A 87 -12.55 1.02 -9.63
N VAL A 88 -13.00 2.27 -9.69
CA VAL A 88 -12.15 3.45 -9.53
C VAL A 88 -12.20 3.89 -8.09
N LEU A 89 -11.05 3.87 -7.44
CA LEU A 89 -10.88 4.40 -6.09
C LEU A 89 -10.45 5.86 -6.18
N HIS A 90 -11.06 6.74 -5.38
CA HIS A 90 -10.53 8.08 -5.21
C HIS A 90 -9.23 8.00 -4.40
N TYR A 91 -8.09 8.04 -5.09
CA TYR A 91 -6.75 7.94 -4.52
C TYR A 91 -6.63 8.66 -3.16
N ALA A 92 -6.86 9.97 -3.13
CA ALA A 92 -6.65 10.78 -1.94
C ALA A 92 -7.66 10.51 -0.80
N ASN A 93 -8.94 10.30 -1.11
CA ASN A 93 -9.97 10.05 -0.08
C ASN A 93 -9.83 8.66 0.51
N THR A 94 -9.59 7.65 -0.33
CA THR A 94 -9.40 6.27 0.11
C THR A 94 -8.13 6.12 0.94
N TYR A 95 -7.01 6.71 0.48
CA TYR A 95 -5.76 6.73 1.23
C TYR A 95 -5.92 7.40 2.59
N SER A 96 -6.48 8.62 2.63
CA SER A 96 -6.67 9.34 3.90
C SER A 96 -7.64 8.62 4.85
N THR A 97 -8.70 8.00 4.33
CA THR A 97 -9.67 7.21 5.13
C THR A 97 -9.00 6.03 5.79
N LEU A 98 -8.21 5.26 5.03
CA LEU A 98 -7.50 4.12 5.59
C LEU A 98 -6.37 4.54 6.55
N PHE A 99 -5.67 5.64 6.27
CA PHE A 99 -4.66 6.17 7.21
C PHE A 99 -5.26 6.69 8.50
N PHE A 100 -6.45 7.30 8.45
CA PHE A 100 -7.20 7.67 9.65
C PHE A 100 -7.54 6.43 10.49
N LEU A 101 -8.05 5.37 9.86
CA LEU A 101 -8.32 4.10 10.54
C LEU A 101 -7.04 3.46 11.10
N PHE A 102 -5.96 3.48 10.32
CA PHE A 102 -4.66 2.98 10.76
C PHE A 102 -4.13 3.73 11.97
N TYR A 103 -4.21 5.06 12.00
CA TYR A 103 -3.79 5.84 13.17
C TYR A 103 -4.67 5.60 14.39
N ALA A 104 -5.98 5.42 14.22
CA ALA A 104 -6.84 4.99 15.32
C ALA A 104 -6.44 3.62 15.89
N VAL A 105 -6.11 2.67 15.00
CA VAL A 105 -5.62 1.33 15.38
C VAL A 105 -4.23 1.41 16.05
N LEU A 106 -3.34 2.29 15.58
CA LEU A 106 -2.04 2.55 16.22
C LEU A 106 -2.20 3.10 17.65
N GLN A 107 -3.21 3.91 17.94
CA GLN A 107 -3.49 4.36 19.32
C GLN A 107 -3.81 3.18 20.24
N GLY A 108 -4.65 2.24 19.75
CA GLY A 108 -4.93 1.00 20.48
C GLY A 108 -3.67 0.17 20.74
N TYR A 109 -2.80 0.06 19.74
CA TYR A 109 -1.50 -0.62 19.87
C TYR A 109 -0.57 0.04 20.89
N ILE A 110 -0.45 1.37 20.85
CA ILE A 110 0.36 2.14 21.80
C ILE A 110 -0.15 1.92 23.22
N TRP A 111 -1.45 2.02 23.42
CA TRP A 111 -2.09 1.80 24.72
C TRP A 111 -1.87 0.38 25.26
N GLN A 112 -2.02 -0.64 24.42
CA GLN A 112 -1.74 -2.03 24.80
C GLN A 112 -0.26 -2.24 25.14
N THR A 113 0.63 -1.67 24.34
CA THR A 113 2.07 -1.76 24.56
C THR A 113 2.45 -1.09 25.89
N GLU A 114 1.92 0.09 26.18
CA GLU A 114 2.17 0.82 27.42
C GLU A 114 1.67 0.04 28.66
N ARG A 115 0.46 -0.52 28.61
CA ARG A 115 -0.04 -1.39 29.69
C ARG A 115 0.85 -2.61 29.90
N TYR A 116 1.26 -3.23 28.79
CA TYR A 116 2.17 -4.37 28.85
C TYR A 116 3.52 -3.99 29.49
N THR A 117 4.09 -2.83 29.13
CA THR A 117 5.40 -2.40 29.64
C THR A 117 5.37 -1.89 31.07
N THR A 118 4.23 -1.39 31.56
CA THR A 118 4.07 -0.82 32.92
C THR A 118 3.64 -1.83 33.98
N GLY A 119 3.65 -3.14 33.68
CA GLY A 119 3.25 -4.14 34.66
C GLY A 119 1.74 -4.44 34.65
N GLN A 120 0.92 -3.69 33.92
CA GLN A 120 -0.53 -3.88 33.89
C GLN A 120 -0.95 -5.07 33.01
N TRP A 121 -2.12 -5.64 33.29
CA TRP A 121 -2.66 -6.70 32.44
C TRP A 121 -3.04 -6.15 31.06
N ALA A 122 -2.49 -6.75 30.01
CA ALA A 122 -2.68 -6.35 28.61
C ALA A 122 -3.08 -7.58 27.78
N PRO A 123 -4.38 -7.92 27.72
CA PRO A 123 -4.83 -9.11 27.02
C PRO A 123 -4.54 -8.98 25.51
N ASN A 124 -4.05 -10.06 24.92
CA ASN A 124 -3.81 -10.19 23.48
C ASN A 124 -2.81 -9.16 22.91
N ASN A 125 -1.86 -8.67 23.72
CA ASN A 125 -0.82 -7.74 23.29
C ASN A 125 0.03 -8.29 22.13
N ASP A 126 0.25 -9.60 22.11
CA ASP A 126 0.90 -10.33 21.01
C ASP A 126 0.13 -10.17 19.69
N VAL A 127 -1.20 -10.30 19.72
CA VAL A 127 -2.06 -10.11 18.54
C VAL A 127 -1.97 -8.68 18.05
N TRP A 128 -2.03 -7.68 18.94
CA TRP A 128 -1.88 -6.28 18.57
C TRP A 128 -0.56 -6.01 17.85
N ARG A 129 0.55 -6.56 18.33
CA ARG A 129 1.87 -6.44 17.67
C ARG A 129 1.88 -7.02 16.25
N MET A 130 1.09 -8.05 15.99
CA MET A 130 1.02 -8.75 14.71
C MET A 130 0.03 -8.09 13.73
N VAL A 131 -1.17 -7.68 14.15
CA VAL A 131 -2.26 -7.30 13.22
C VAL A 131 -2.41 -5.79 13.01
N VAL A 132 -1.78 -4.96 13.84
CA VAL A 132 -1.91 -3.48 13.78
C VAL A 132 -1.53 -2.89 12.42
N TRP A 133 -0.67 -3.56 11.65
CA TRP A 133 -0.11 -3.06 10.39
C TRP A 133 -1.03 -3.23 9.17
N ILE A 134 -2.08 -4.07 9.27
CA ILE A 134 -2.98 -4.39 8.15
C ILE A 134 -3.62 -3.14 7.52
N PRO A 135 -4.22 -2.21 8.29
CA PRO A 135 -4.86 -1.03 7.69
C PRO A 135 -3.87 -0.11 6.98
N GLY A 136 -2.65 0.02 7.51
CA GLY A 136 -1.58 0.80 6.90
C GLY A 136 -1.12 0.21 5.57
N TRP A 137 -0.86 -1.10 5.54
CA TRP A 137 -0.52 -1.80 4.29
C TRP A 137 -1.64 -1.71 3.25
N LEU A 138 -2.90 -1.89 3.68
CA LEU A 138 -4.07 -1.78 2.82
C LEU A 138 -4.19 -0.38 2.19
N ALA A 139 -3.87 0.67 2.96
CA ALA A 139 -3.88 2.05 2.46
C ALA A 139 -2.93 2.24 1.27
N PHE A 140 -1.72 1.70 1.36
CA PHE A 140 -0.76 1.74 0.26
C PHE A 140 -1.18 0.85 -0.91
N TRP A 141 -1.73 -0.33 -0.65
CA TRP A 141 -2.24 -1.20 -1.71
C TRP A 141 -3.36 -0.54 -2.52
N LEU A 142 -4.37 0.02 -1.85
CA LEU A 142 -5.47 0.72 -2.53
C LEU A 142 -4.98 1.97 -3.28
N ALA A 143 -3.96 2.65 -2.77
CA ALA A 143 -3.31 3.75 -3.47
C ALA A 143 -2.60 3.27 -4.75
N ALA A 144 -1.82 2.18 -4.68
CA ALA A 144 -1.17 1.58 -5.83
C ALA A 144 -2.17 1.11 -6.88
N TRP A 145 -3.24 0.44 -6.44
CA TRP A 145 -4.31 -0.03 -7.32
C TRP A 145 -5.06 1.14 -7.97
N SER A 146 -5.38 2.20 -7.21
CA SER A 146 -5.98 3.42 -7.74
C SER A 146 -5.11 4.08 -8.82
N LEU A 147 -3.79 4.14 -8.61
CA LEU A 147 -2.85 4.67 -9.61
C LEU A 147 -2.81 3.80 -10.87
N ALA A 148 -2.80 2.47 -10.72
CA ALA A 148 -2.83 1.54 -11.85
C ALA A 148 -4.11 1.70 -12.69
N VAL A 149 -5.28 1.75 -12.04
CA VAL A 149 -6.57 1.97 -12.72
C VAL A 149 -6.58 3.33 -13.42
N SER A 150 -6.11 4.38 -12.74
CA SER A 150 -6.05 5.74 -13.32
C SER A 150 -5.17 5.80 -14.56
N HIS A 151 -4.04 5.07 -14.57
CA HIS A 151 -3.17 4.98 -15.73
C HIS A 151 -3.84 4.28 -16.92
N ILE A 152 -4.53 3.17 -16.68
CA ILE A 152 -5.27 2.44 -17.73
C ILE A 152 -6.37 3.33 -18.33
N LEU A 153 -7.15 3.99 -17.48
CA LEU A 153 -8.22 4.89 -17.93
C LEU A 153 -7.66 6.10 -18.69
N HIS A 154 -6.51 6.64 -18.28
CA HIS A 154 -5.85 7.72 -19.01
C HIS A 154 -5.41 7.31 -20.42
N LEU A 155 -4.91 6.09 -20.58
CA LEU A 155 -4.55 5.55 -21.90
C LEU A 155 -5.79 5.36 -22.79
N ASP A 156 -6.88 4.87 -22.21
CA ASP A 156 -8.17 4.70 -22.91
C ASP A 156 -8.73 6.05 -23.38
N SER A 157 -8.78 7.05 -22.50
CA SER A 157 -9.27 8.39 -22.82
C SER A 157 -8.39 9.11 -23.86
N SER A 158 -7.11 8.75 -23.95
CA SER A 158 -6.17 9.29 -24.94
C SER A 158 -6.25 8.60 -26.30
N GLY A 159 -7.24 7.71 -26.52
CA GLY A 159 -7.41 6.94 -27.76
C GLY A 159 -6.32 5.89 -27.98
N ARG A 160 -5.56 5.54 -26.93
CA ARG A 160 -4.49 4.52 -26.96
C ARG A 160 -4.84 3.38 -25.98
N PRO A 161 -5.99 2.69 -26.15
CA PRO A 161 -6.43 1.67 -25.21
C PRO A 161 -5.36 0.60 -25.06
N ALA A 162 -4.99 0.31 -23.81
CA ALA A 162 -4.11 -0.81 -23.51
C ALA A 162 -4.85 -2.11 -23.80
N ARG A 163 -4.55 -2.77 -24.92
CA ARG A 163 -5.16 -4.04 -25.34
C ARG A 163 -4.48 -5.28 -24.73
N THR A 164 -3.77 -5.10 -23.62
CA THR A 164 -3.07 -6.20 -22.95
C THR A 164 -4.01 -6.86 -21.94
N PHE A 165 -3.84 -8.17 -21.73
CA PHE A 165 -4.58 -8.92 -20.70
C PHE A 165 -4.50 -8.27 -19.31
N LEU A 166 -3.35 -7.65 -18.99
CA LEU A 166 -3.11 -6.97 -17.70
C LEU A 166 -3.94 -5.68 -17.53
N ALA A 167 -4.52 -5.15 -18.61
CA ALA A 167 -5.36 -3.97 -18.58
C ALA A 167 -6.87 -4.30 -18.59
N GLU A 168 -7.26 -5.58 -18.65
CA GLU A 168 -8.66 -5.99 -18.60
C GLU A 168 -9.28 -5.71 -17.23
N ALA A 169 -10.50 -5.15 -17.21
CA ALA A 169 -11.13 -4.69 -15.99
C ALA A 169 -11.36 -5.81 -14.97
N TRP A 170 -11.77 -6.99 -15.43
CA TRP A 170 -12.01 -8.15 -14.56
C TRP A 170 -10.72 -8.58 -13.84
N PHE A 171 -9.57 -8.55 -14.53
CA PHE A 171 -8.29 -8.96 -13.99
C PHE A 171 -7.77 -7.94 -12.97
N VAL A 172 -7.80 -6.66 -13.34
CA VAL A 172 -7.36 -5.56 -12.47
C VAL A 172 -8.21 -5.48 -11.20
N ASN A 173 -9.53 -5.61 -11.32
CA ASN A 173 -10.43 -5.65 -10.17
C ASN A 173 -10.19 -6.91 -9.32
N ALA A 174 -10.06 -8.09 -9.94
CA ALA A 174 -9.81 -9.33 -9.22
C ALA A 174 -8.53 -9.26 -8.39
N ILE A 175 -7.43 -8.77 -8.95
CA ILE A 175 -6.17 -8.56 -8.21
C ILE A 175 -6.34 -7.53 -7.10
N GLY A 176 -7.05 -6.44 -7.39
CA GLY A 176 -7.35 -5.36 -6.44
C GLY A 176 -7.98 -5.88 -5.14
N PHE A 177 -8.84 -6.90 -5.22
CA PHE A 177 -9.47 -7.53 -4.06
C PHE A 177 -8.74 -8.78 -3.54
N ALA A 178 -8.25 -9.65 -4.44
CA ALA A 178 -7.69 -10.94 -4.08
C ALA A 178 -6.39 -10.81 -3.28
N VAL A 179 -5.52 -9.86 -3.65
CA VAL A 179 -4.24 -9.68 -2.92
C VAL A 179 -4.48 -9.19 -1.49
N PRO A 180 -5.28 -8.14 -1.23
CA PRO A 180 -5.62 -7.76 0.14
C PRO A 180 -6.30 -8.83 0.95
N ALA A 181 -7.27 -9.52 0.36
CA ALA A 181 -7.98 -10.60 1.04
C ALA A 181 -7.03 -11.75 1.39
N GLY A 182 -6.18 -12.17 0.45
CA GLY A 182 -5.19 -13.22 0.64
C GLY A 182 -4.14 -12.86 1.69
N THR A 183 -3.56 -11.66 1.61
CA THR A 183 -2.60 -11.16 2.61
C THR A 183 -3.22 -11.08 4.00
N THR A 184 -4.42 -10.51 4.12
CA THR A 184 -5.13 -10.38 5.39
C THR A 184 -5.45 -11.75 5.98
N ALA A 185 -5.93 -12.69 5.16
CA ALA A 185 -6.23 -14.06 5.60
C ALA A 185 -4.95 -14.80 6.05
N ALA A 186 -3.85 -14.68 5.29
CA ALA A 186 -2.58 -15.29 5.65
C ALA A 186 -2.05 -14.76 7.00
N VAL A 187 -2.03 -13.43 7.17
CA VAL A 187 -1.62 -12.79 8.43
C VAL A 187 -2.55 -13.20 9.57
N ALA A 188 -3.87 -13.21 9.37
CA ALA A 188 -4.84 -13.58 10.40
C ALA A 188 -4.66 -15.03 10.86
N VAL A 189 -4.51 -15.99 9.93
CA VAL A 189 -4.31 -17.41 10.26
C VAL A 189 -3.00 -17.62 10.99
N LEU A 190 -1.90 -17.00 10.53
CA LEU A 190 -0.60 -17.11 11.19
C LEU A 190 -0.60 -16.46 12.57
N SER A 191 -1.23 -15.29 12.71
CA SER A 191 -1.35 -14.58 13.99
C SER A 191 -2.22 -15.36 14.98
N TRP A 192 -3.30 -15.96 14.52
CA TRP A 192 -4.14 -16.84 15.35
C TRP A 192 -3.36 -18.04 15.87
N ARG A 193 -2.57 -18.70 15.00
CA ARG A 193 -1.70 -19.82 15.40
C ARG A 193 -0.64 -19.38 16.40
N ALA A 194 0.03 -18.26 16.16
CA ALA A 194 1.00 -17.69 17.10
C ALA A 194 0.33 -17.41 18.45
N HIS A 195 -0.81 -16.73 18.45
CA HIS A 195 -1.55 -16.41 19.66
C HIS A 195 -1.91 -17.63 20.49
N HIS A 196 -2.39 -18.71 19.85
CA HIS A 196 -2.71 -19.96 20.55
C HIS A 196 -1.53 -20.51 21.36
N PHE A 197 -0.33 -20.56 20.77
CA PHE A 197 0.87 -21.03 21.47
C PHE A 197 1.36 -20.03 22.51
N TYR A 198 1.20 -18.72 22.27
CA TYR A 198 1.52 -17.69 23.25
C TYR A 198 0.63 -17.81 24.49
N SER A 199 -0.68 -17.94 24.32
CA SER A 199 -1.64 -18.16 25.42
C SER A 199 -1.34 -19.44 26.18
N ALA A 200 -1.08 -20.55 25.48
CA ALA A 200 -0.72 -21.83 26.12
C ALA A 200 0.58 -21.72 26.95
N ALA A 201 1.56 -20.95 26.45
CA ALA A 201 2.77 -20.65 27.21
C ALA A 201 2.46 -19.83 28.46
N LEU A 202 1.62 -18.80 28.37
CA LEU A 202 1.22 -17.99 29.53
C LEU A 202 0.41 -18.77 30.57
N ASP A 203 -0.44 -19.71 30.15
CA ASP A 203 -1.17 -20.60 31.07
C ASP A 203 -0.19 -21.54 31.82
N THR A 204 0.78 -22.09 31.09
CA THR A 204 1.86 -22.91 31.68
C THR A 204 2.71 -22.08 32.65
N TYR A 205 3.03 -20.83 32.27
CA TYR A 205 3.73 -19.87 33.13
C TYR A 205 2.97 -19.60 34.43
N SER A 206 1.65 -19.34 34.36
CA SER A 206 0.84 -19.06 35.55
C SER A 206 0.81 -20.24 36.52
N THR A 207 0.75 -21.47 35.97
CA THR A 207 0.83 -22.70 36.75
C THR A 207 2.19 -22.85 37.42
N LEU A 208 3.28 -22.57 36.68
CA LEU A 208 4.64 -22.63 37.22
C LEU A 208 4.89 -21.57 38.30
N ASP A 209 4.44 -20.33 38.09
CA ASP A 209 4.55 -19.25 39.07
C ASP A 209 3.81 -19.60 40.38
N SER A 210 2.63 -20.19 40.26
CA SER A 210 1.84 -20.65 41.42
C SER A 210 2.56 -21.75 42.20
N ALA A 211 3.18 -22.71 41.51
CA ALA A 211 3.98 -23.76 42.13
C ALA A 211 5.23 -23.19 42.83
N LEU A 212 5.96 -22.29 42.16
CA LEU A 212 7.12 -21.60 42.73
C LEU A 212 6.76 -20.73 43.93
N ALA A 213 5.62 -20.04 43.90
CA ALA A 213 5.11 -19.27 45.04
C ALA A 213 4.75 -20.17 46.23
N GLY A 214 4.27 -21.39 45.98
CA GLY A 214 4.07 -22.41 47.00
C GLY A 214 5.39 -22.84 47.65
N LEU A 215 6.40 -23.13 46.84
CA LEU A 215 7.75 -23.49 47.30
C LEU A 215 8.40 -22.35 48.10
N GLU A 216 8.27 -21.12 47.61
CA GLU A 216 8.72 -19.89 48.27
C GLU A 216 8.14 -19.75 49.68
N LYS A 217 6.83 -19.97 49.84
CA LYS A 217 6.13 -19.93 51.15
C LYS A 217 6.53 -21.07 52.08
N SER A 218 6.88 -22.24 51.54
CA SER A 218 7.26 -23.42 52.31
C SER A 218 8.76 -23.47 52.66
N TYR A 219 9.54 -22.47 52.22
CA TYR A 219 10.98 -22.44 52.42
C TYR A 219 11.35 -22.30 53.91
N ASN A 220 12.11 -23.25 54.42
CA ASN A 220 12.52 -23.35 55.82
C ASN A 220 14.04 -23.10 56.02
N GLY A 221 14.71 -22.50 55.03
CA GLY A 221 16.17 -22.27 55.06
C GLY A 221 17.00 -23.37 54.41
N THR A 222 16.39 -24.46 53.93
CA THR A 222 17.08 -25.49 53.15
C THR A 222 16.63 -25.46 51.69
N PHE A 223 17.60 -25.34 50.77
CA PHE A 223 17.31 -25.40 49.33
C PHE A 223 17.36 -26.85 48.86
N ASN A 224 16.24 -27.35 48.35
CA ASN A 224 16.17 -28.66 47.73
C ASN A 224 15.81 -28.53 46.23
N PRO A 225 16.80 -28.57 45.32
CA PRO A 225 16.56 -28.48 43.88
C PRO A 225 15.63 -29.57 43.34
N SER A 226 15.58 -30.73 44.00
CA SER A 226 14.69 -31.83 43.59
C SER A 226 13.21 -31.51 43.78
N ALA A 227 12.86 -30.51 44.60
CA ALA A 227 11.47 -30.04 44.73
C ALA A 227 10.93 -29.40 43.44
N PHE A 228 11.83 -28.97 42.55
CA PHE A 228 11.49 -28.50 41.20
C PHE A 228 11.69 -29.58 40.14
N ALA A 229 12.49 -30.61 40.43
CA ALA A 229 12.73 -31.73 39.52
C ALA A 229 11.45 -32.57 39.36
N GLY A 230 11.17 -33.02 38.13
CA GLY A 230 9.91 -33.68 37.77
C GLY A 230 8.91 -32.70 37.16
N GLN A 231 7.77 -32.49 37.82
CA GLN A 231 6.66 -31.71 37.26
C GLN A 231 7.02 -30.25 36.94
N GLY A 232 7.85 -29.58 37.75
CA GLY A 232 8.31 -28.21 37.48
C GLY A 232 9.20 -28.14 36.24
N ALA A 233 10.11 -29.09 36.08
CA ALA A 233 10.96 -29.20 34.89
C ALA A 233 10.16 -29.55 33.62
N GLU A 234 9.13 -30.39 33.73
CA GLU A 234 8.24 -30.72 32.62
C GLU A 234 7.38 -29.53 32.20
N LEU A 235 6.80 -28.80 33.15
CA LEU A 235 6.07 -27.55 32.90
C LEU A 235 6.97 -26.49 32.26
N TYR A 236 8.20 -26.32 32.74
CA TYR A 236 9.15 -25.39 32.13
C TYR A 236 9.49 -25.78 30.69
N LYS A 237 9.70 -27.07 30.43
CA LYS A 237 9.94 -27.57 29.07
C LYS A 237 8.74 -27.29 28.16
N HIS A 238 7.52 -27.58 28.63
CA HIS A 238 6.30 -27.31 27.88
C HIS A 238 6.11 -25.80 27.61
N PHE A 239 6.46 -24.95 28.56
CA PHE A 239 6.49 -23.50 28.38
C PHE A 239 7.47 -23.07 27.27
N GLU A 240 8.70 -23.56 27.29
CA GLU A 240 9.70 -23.24 26.25
C GLU A 240 9.29 -23.77 24.87
N ASP A 241 8.80 -25.02 24.78
CA ASP A 241 8.36 -25.63 23.52
C ASP A 241 7.22 -24.80 22.88
N ASN A 242 6.28 -24.31 23.70
CA ASN A 242 5.23 -23.39 23.25
C ASN A 242 5.77 -22.03 22.83
N LEU A 243 6.74 -21.46 23.57
CA LEU A 243 7.37 -20.19 23.19
C LEU A 243 8.23 -20.28 21.92
N GLU A 244 8.90 -21.40 21.69
CA GLU A 244 9.64 -21.66 20.46
C GLU A 244 8.67 -21.73 19.26
N THR A 245 7.59 -22.50 19.42
CA THR A 245 6.56 -22.64 18.38
C THR A 245 5.86 -21.30 18.10
N PHE A 246 5.54 -20.55 19.16
CA PHE A 246 5.08 -19.16 19.05
C PHE A 246 6.04 -18.31 18.22
N GLY A 247 7.34 -18.34 18.57
CA GLY A 247 8.37 -17.58 17.86
C GLY A 247 8.46 -17.91 16.37
N LEU A 248 8.25 -19.17 16.01
CA LEU A 248 8.21 -19.62 14.62
C LEU A 248 7.03 -19.02 13.86
N PHE A 249 5.80 -19.11 14.39
CA PHE A 249 4.63 -18.52 13.74
C PHE A 249 4.68 -16.98 13.72
N PHE A 250 5.12 -16.36 14.81
CA PHE A 250 5.35 -14.91 14.88
C PHE A 250 6.30 -14.47 13.76
N ARG A 251 7.42 -15.17 13.56
CA ARG A 251 8.34 -14.89 12.45
C ARG A 251 7.63 -14.99 11.09
N TRP A 252 6.83 -16.04 10.87
CA TRP A 252 6.10 -16.23 9.62
C TRP A 252 5.08 -15.12 9.34
N VAL A 253 4.46 -14.54 10.37
CA VAL A 253 3.60 -13.35 10.21
C VAL A 253 4.37 -12.21 9.55
N PHE A 254 5.57 -11.90 10.05
CA PHE A 254 6.39 -10.81 9.50
C PHE A 254 7.04 -11.16 8.17
N ILE A 255 7.29 -12.44 7.87
CA ILE A 255 7.65 -12.88 6.52
C ILE A 255 6.48 -12.65 5.55
N ALA A 256 5.24 -12.95 5.95
CA ALA A 256 4.07 -12.69 5.13
C ALA A 256 3.89 -11.20 4.85
N TYR A 257 4.08 -10.33 5.86
CA TYR A 257 4.13 -8.89 5.65
C TYR A 257 5.26 -8.46 4.72
N LEU A 258 6.47 -9.02 4.87
CA LEU A 258 7.62 -8.71 4.02
C LEU A 258 7.34 -9.07 2.56
N ILE A 259 6.76 -10.24 2.29
CA ILE A 259 6.37 -10.65 0.95
C ILE A 259 5.33 -9.66 0.40
N ALA A 260 4.29 -9.35 1.18
CA ALA A 260 3.22 -8.45 0.77
C ALA A 260 3.72 -7.01 0.52
N SER A 261 4.65 -6.51 1.34
CA SER A 261 5.25 -5.19 1.17
C SER A 261 6.25 -5.14 0.02
N MET A 262 6.97 -6.22 -0.26
CA MET A 262 7.80 -6.35 -1.45
C MET A 262 6.95 -6.38 -2.72
N THR A 263 5.87 -7.15 -2.75
CA THR A 263 4.92 -7.15 -3.88
C THR A 263 4.39 -5.74 -4.13
N LEU A 264 3.94 -5.06 -3.08
CA LEU A 264 3.48 -3.67 -3.15
C LEU A 264 4.58 -2.75 -3.68
N PHE A 265 5.82 -2.88 -3.20
CA PHE A 265 6.97 -2.10 -3.65
C PHE A 265 7.20 -2.25 -5.16
N PHE A 266 7.25 -3.48 -5.68
CA PHE A 266 7.43 -3.72 -7.11
C PHE A 266 6.29 -3.17 -7.95
N VAL A 267 5.04 -3.33 -7.49
CA VAL A 267 3.86 -2.78 -8.17
C VAL A 267 3.91 -1.25 -8.21
N LEU A 268 4.26 -0.59 -7.09
CA LEU A 268 4.40 0.86 -7.01
C LEU A 268 5.51 1.38 -7.92
N VAL A 269 6.69 0.75 -7.90
CA VAL A 269 7.82 1.13 -8.77
C VAL A 269 7.44 0.97 -10.24
N ALA A 270 6.80 -0.15 -10.62
CA ALA A 270 6.38 -0.40 -11.98
C ALA A 270 5.34 0.64 -12.45
N THR A 271 4.28 0.82 -11.68
CA THR A 271 3.19 1.77 -12.01
C THR A 271 3.68 3.21 -12.06
N ALA A 272 4.47 3.65 -11.09
CA ALA A 272 5.04 4.99 -11.08
C ALA A 272 6.00 5.21 -12.26
N THR A 273 6.84 4.23 -12.61
CA THR A 273 7.75 4.32 -13.76
C THR A 273 6.97 4.45 -15.07
N LEU A 274 5.92 3.65 -15.26
CA LEU A 274 5.06 3.73 -16.44
C LEU A 274 4.35 5.08 -16.52
N HIS A 275 3.81 5.55 -15.40
CA HIS A 275 3.09 6.82 -15.36
C HIS A 275 4.02 8.02 -15.61
N LEU A 276 5.23 8.02 -15.03
CA LEU A 276 6.25 9.05 -15.26
C LEU A 276 6.75 9.03 -16.71
N ARG A 277 6.90 7.85 -17.33
CA ARG A 277 7.26 7.74 -18.76
C ARG A 277 6.22 8.39 -19.65
N GLU A 278 4.94 8.12 -19.41
CA GLU A 278 3.86 8.75 -20.19
C GLU A 278 3.79 10.26 -19.94
N LEU A 279 3.87 10.72 -18.69
CA LEU A 279 3.89 12.15 -18.38
C LEU A 279 5.06 12.87 -19.06
N ARG A 280 6.23 12.24 -19.11
CA ARG A 280 7.40 12.78 -19.82
C ARG A 280 7.16 12.87 -21.32
N LYS A 281 6.50 11.87 -21.90
CA LYS A 281 6.12 11.87 -23.32
C LYS A 281 5.13 13.01 -23.61
N THR A 282 4.08 13.13 -22.81
CA THR A 282 3.08 14.22 -22.94
C THR A 282 3.71 15.59 -22.75
N MET A 283 4.64 15.73 -21.79
CA MET A 283 5.38 16.97 -21.57
C MET A 283 6.25 17.32 -22.79
N ASN A 284 6.99 16.36 -23.36
CA ASN A 284 7.78 16.59 -24.57
C ASN A 284 6.89 16.98 -25.77
N GLU A 285 5.73 16.35 -25.93
CA GLU A 285 4.75 16.71 -26.96
C GLU A 285 4.23 18.14 -26.78
N LEU A 286 4.00 18.57 -25.53
CA LEU A 286 3.57 19.93 -25.21
C LEU A 286 4.68 20.96 -25.35
N THR A 287 5.92 20.68 -24.92
CA THR A 287 7.07 21.57 -25.11
C THR A 287 7.27 21.88 -26.60
N ASN A 288 7.11 20.88 -27.47
CA ASN A 288 7.17 21.07 -28.92
C ASN A 288 6.07 21.98 -29.46
N ARG A 289 4.90 22.03 -28.80
CA ARG A 289 3.75 22.89 -29.15
C ARG A 289 3.74 24.23 -28.40
N ALA A 290 4.46 24.34 -27.29
CA ALA A 290 4.51 25.55 -26.44
C ALA A 290 5.12 26.75 -27.18
N HIS A 291 5.89 26.50 -28.25
CA HIS A 291 6.38 27.56 -29.13
C HIS A 291 5.28 28.14 -30.05
N GLN A 292 4.12 27.48 -30.13
CA GLN A 292 3.01 27.83 -31.02
C GLN A 292 1.78 28.39 -30.29
N SER A 293 1.65 28.19 -28.97
CA SER A 293 0.49 28.66 -28.20
C SER A 293 0.87 28.98 -26.75
N GLU A 294 0.36 30.11 -26.25
CA GLU A 294 0.48 30.52 -24.84
C GLU A 294 -0.25 29.57 -23.90
N GLU A 295 -1.40 29.03 -24.32
CA GLU A 295 -2.17 28.03 -23.58
C GLU A 295 -1.36 26.73 -23.39
N ALA A 296 -0.60 26.32 -24.42
CA ALA A 296 0.26 25.14 -24.34
C ALA A 296 1.42 25.35 -23.35
N ARG A 297 1.92 26.58 -23.20
CA ARG A 297 2.97 26.93 -22.23
C ARG A 297 2.45 26.92 -20.78
N GLU A 298 1.23 27.40 -20.55
CA GLU A 298 0.59 27.31 -19.24
C GLU A 298 0.31 25.85 -18.85
N GLN A 299 -0.20 25.04 -19.78
CA GLN A 299 -0.41 23.61 -19.59
C GLN A 299 0.91 22.87 -19.30
N GLU A 300 1.98 23.19 -20.04
CA GLU A 300 3.31 22.64 -19.80
C GLU A 300 3.80 22.96 -18.38
N ALA A 301 3.64 24.21 -17.92
CA ALA A 301 4.07 24.60 -16.57
C ALA A 301 3.30 23.83 -15.47
N VAL A 302 2.00 23.61 -15.66
CA VAL A 302 1.16 22.83 -14.73
C VAL A 302 1.57 21.36 -14.73
N ILE A 303 1.76 20.76 -15.91
CA ILE A 303 2.16 19.35 -16.06
C ILE A 303 3.56 19.12 -15.52
N LYS A 304 4.51 20.03 -15.77
CA LYS A 304 5.87 19.97 -15.22
C LYS A 304 5.87 20.01 -13.69
N ARG A 305 5.10 20.93 -13.08
CA ARG A 305 4.94 20.98 -11.62
C ARG A 305 4.29 19.70 -11.08
N GLY A 306 3.32 19.15 -11.80
CA GLY A 306 2.70 17.86 -11.48
C GLY A 306 3.68 16.69 -11.56
N TYR A 307 4.52 16.65 -12.60
CA TYR A 307 5.57 15.66 -12.79
C TYR A 307 6.60 15.73 -11.66
N ASP A 308 7.17 16.90 -11.38
CA ASP A 308 8.16 17.08 -10.31
C ASP A 308 7.58 16.68 -8.94
N GLY A 309 6.33 17.06 -8.67
CA GLY A 309 5.62 16.64 -7.46
C GLY A 309 5.40 15.13 -7.38
N LEU A 310 4.99 14.49 -8.48
CA LEU A 310 4.78 13.05 -8.53
C LEU A 310 6.10 12.28 -8.35
N VAL A 311 7.19 12.77 -8.94
CA VAL A 311 8.54 12.21 -8.75
C VAL A 311 8.95 12.26 -7.28
N GLN A 312 8.81 13.41 -6.62
CA GLN A 312 9.15 13.56 -5.20
C GLN A 312 8.30 12.66 -4.30
N VAL A 313 7.00 12.58 -4.55
CA VAL A 313 6.09 11.69 -3.80
C VAL A 313 6.46 10.23 -4.03
N THR A 314 6.77 9.85 -5.27
CA THR A 314 7.19 8.48 -5.61
C THR A 314 8.45 8.10 -4.87
N TYR A 315 9.49 8.94 -4.89
CA TYR A 315 10.72 8.68 -4.13
C TYR A 315 10.46 8.56 -2.63
N SER A 316 9.62 9.44 -2.07
CA SER A 316 9.26 9.39 -0.64
C SER A 316 8.56 8.08 -0.27
N ILE A 317 7.62 7.61 -1.11
CA ILE A 317 6.91 6.33 -0.90
C ILE A 317 7.86 5.13 -1.05
N ILE A 318 8.77 5.16 -2.03
CA ILE A 318 9.80 4.13 -2.22
C ILE A 318 10.70 4.06 -0.97
N THR A 319 11.22 5.19 -0.50
CA THR A 319 12.05 5.24 0.71
C THR A 319 11.31 4.74 1.95
N ALA A 320 10.05 5.14 2.15
CA ALA A 320 9.22 4.64 3.24
C ALA A 320 8.99 3.13 3.15
N SER A 321 8.74 2.61 1.94
CA SER A 321 8.55 1.19 1.69
C SER A 321 9.83 0.39 1.98
N VAL A 322 11.00 0.89 1.58
CA VAL A 322 12.30 0.30 1.91
C VAL A 322 12.51 0.27 3.42
N ALA A 323 12.23 1.36 4.13
CA ALA A 323 12.35 1.40 5.59
C ALA A 323 11.44 0.37 6.29
N ILE A 324 10.19 0.23 5.83
CA ILE A 324 9.24 -0.77 6.34
C ILE A 324 9.72 -2.19 6.03
N ASN A 325 10.25 -2.45 4.84
CA ASN A 325 10.81 -3.74 4.46
C ASN A 325 12.02 -4.13 5.32
N VAL A 326 12.91 -3.17 5.61
CA VAL A 326 14.03 -3.37 6.53
C VAL A 326 13.52 -3.70 7.93
N LEU A 327 12.50 -2.99 8.41
CA LEU A 327 11.87 -3.27 9.70
C LEU A 327 11.26 -4.69 9.74
N PHE A 328 10.48 -5.11 8.74
CA PHE A 328 9.90 -6.46 8.72
C PHE A 328 10.97 -7.55 8.61
N THR A 329 12.05 -7.28 7.86
CA THR A 329 13.23 -8.16 7.82
C THR A 329 13.85 -8.28 9.23
N PHE A 330 14.07 -7.16 9.92
CA PHE A 330 14.57 -7.15 11.29
C PHE A 330 13.67 -7.93 12.25
N VAL A 331 12.36 -7.67 12.25
CA VAL A 331 11.40 -8.32 13.15
C VAL A 331 11.31 -9.83 12.85
N SER A 332 11.29 -10.22 11.58
CA SER A 332 11.28 -11.64 11.19
C SER A 332 12.59 -12.35 11.60
N ALA A 333 13.73 -11.70 11.46
CA ALA A 333 15.02 -12.26 11.88
C ALA A 333 15.13 -12.37 13.43
N ALA A 334 14.60 -11.39 14.16
CA ALA A 334 14.61 -11.37 15.62
C ALA A 334 13.60 -12.37 16.23
N GLY A 335 12.46 -12.62 15.57
CA GLY A 335 11.46 -13.60 16.00
C GLY A 335 10.94 -13.31 17.41
N ARG A 336 10.97 -14.32 18.30
CA ARG A 336 10.48 -14.18 19.69
C ARG A 336 11.23 -13.12 20.50
N LYS A 337 12.46 -12.78 20.14
CA LYS A 337 13.25 -11.73 20.85
C LYS A 337 12.55 -10.37 20.83
N VAL A 338 11.71 -10.10 19.84
CA VAL A 338 10.95 -8.84 19.74
C VAL A 338 9.97 -8.65 20.91
N ILE A 339 9.60 -9.72 21.61
CA ILE A 339 8.67 -9.64 22.75
C ILE A 339 9.40 -9.76 24.08
N PHE A 340 10.40 -10.65 24.14
CA PHE A 340 11.07 -11.02 25.39
C PHE A 340 12.39 -10.26 25.62
N ASP A 341 13.03 -9.74 24.57
CA ASP A 341 14.24 -8.95 24.69
C ASP A 341 13.90 -7.45 24.58
N ARG A 342 14.28 -6.71 25.63
CA ARG A 342 14.06 -5.27 25.74
C ARG A 342 14.54 -4.51 24.50
N ASN A 343 15.78 -4.74 24.06
CA ASN A 343 16.39 -3.94 23.01
C ASN A 343 15.68 -4.14 21.67
N PHE A 344 15.33 -5.39 21.35
CA PHE A 344 14.60 -5.72 20.13
C PHE A 344 13.16 -5.20 20.18
N ALA A 345 12.51 -5.31 21.35
CA ALA A 345 11.16 -4.79 21.54
C ALA A 345 11.09 -3.26 21.41
N GLU A 346 12.06 -2.54 21.98
CA GLU A 346 12.17 -1.08 21.88
C GLU A 346 12.27 -0.64 20.40
N VAL A 347 13.20 -1.24 19.65
CA VAL A 347 13.39 -0.92 18.22
C VAL A 347 12.16 -1.26 17.40
N ALA A 348 11.61 -2.47 17.56
CA ALA A 348 10.45 -2.93 16.80
C ALA A 348 9.18 -2.11 17.08
N SER A 349 9.05 -1.55 18.29
CA SER A 349 7.86 -0.77 18.68
C SER A 349 8.02 0.71 18.33
N LEU A 350 9.17 1.33 18.63
CA LEU A 350 9.37 2.77 18.47
C LEU A 350 9.68 3.18 17.03
N LEU A 351 10.52 2.43 16.31
CA LEU A 351 10.95 2.80 14.96
C LEU A 351 9.77 3.02 13.98
N PRO A 352 8.79 2.11 13.85
CA PRO A 352 7.65 2.35 12.97
C PRO A 352 6.79 3.53 13.45
N LEU A 353 6.59 3.69 14.76
CA LEU A 353 5.80 4.80 15.28
C LEU A 353 6.46 6.15 14.99
N TRP A 354 7.78 6.25 15.14
CA TRP A 354 8.55 7.44 14.75
C TRP A 354 8.44 7.71 13.25
N LEU A 355 8.58 6.68 12.41
CA LEU A 355 8.43 6.81 10.96
C LEU A 355 7.06 7.41 10.60
N PHE A 356 5.97 6.88 11.18
CA PHE A 356 4.62 7.36 10.90
C PHE A 356 4.32 8.71 11.55
N ALA A 357 4.88 9.04 12.71
CA ALA A 357 4.70 10.35 13.34
C ALA A 357 5.43 11.46 12.57
N VAL A 358 6.71 11.24 12.24
CA VAL A 358 7.58 12.22 11.55
C VAL A 358 7.11 12.47 10.13
N LEU A 359 6.67 11.45 9.41
CA LEU A 359 6.15 11.62 8.05
C LEU A 359 4.68 12.05 8.08
N GLY A 360 3.88 11.44 8.95
CA GLY A 360 2.42 11.60 8.97
C GLY A 360 1.94 12.98 9.37
N LEU A 361 2.54 13.58 10.41
CA LEU A 361 2.08 14.86 10.94
C LEU A 361 2.32 16.02 9.96
N PRO A 362 3.52 16.21 9.37
CA PRO A 362 3.74 17.24 8.35
C PRO A 362 2.86 17.03 7.12
N LEU A 363 2.70 15.78 6.66
CA LEU A 363 1.84 15.48 5.50
C LEU A 363 0.37 15.81 5.77
N SER A 364 -0.14 15.49 6.95
CA SER A 364 -1.52 15.80 7.34
C SER A 364 -1.77 17.31 7.43
N LEU A 365 -0.79 18.06 7.98
CA LEU A 365 -0.84 19.51 8.04
C LEU A 365 -0.82 20.15 6.65
N LEU A 366 0.10 19.72 5.77
CA LEU A 366 0.19 20.21 4.40
C LEU A 366 -1.08 19.89 3.61
N TYR A 367 -1.66 18.71 3.83
CA TYR A 367 -2.90 18.31 3.19
C TYR A 367 -4.08 19.19 3.61
N LEU A 368 -4.23 19.44 4.91
CA LEU A 368 -5.26 20.34 5.42
C LEU A 368 -5.08 21.76 4.85
N ARG A 369 -3.86 22.28 4.90
CA ARG A 369 -3.54 23.62 4.36
C ARG A 369 -3.91 23.73 2.88
N ARG A 370 -3.60 22.69 2.09
CA ARG A 370 -3.94 22.66 0.66
C ARG A 370 -5.44 22.67 0.42
N LEU A 371 -6.21 21.92 1.22
CA LEU A 371 -7.68 21.84 1.11
C LEU A 371 -8.38 23.14 1.51
N VAL A 372 -7.87 23.82 2.54
CA VAL A 372 -8.43 25.10 3.01
C VAL A 372 -8.10 26.24 2.03
N ASN A 373 -6.88 26.27 1.49
CA ASN A 373 -6.43 27.37 0.64
C ASN A 373 -6.88 27.24 -0.83
N ASN A 374 -7.29 26.05 -1.27
CA ASN A 374 -7.78 25.83 -2.63
C ASN A 374 -9.16 25.16 -2.58
N PRO A 375 -10.21 25.86 -2.12
CA PRO A 375 -11.56 25.32 -2.19
C PRO A 375 -11.89 25.04 -3.66
N PRO A 376 -12.58 23.92 -3.97
CA PRO A 376 -13.03 23.67 -5.33
C PRO A 376 -13.88 24.86 -5.79
N PRO A 377 -13.79 25.25 -7.08
CA PRO A 377 -14.70 26.25 -7.62
C PRO A 377 -16.10 25.73 -7.32
N ARG A 378 -16.88 26.48 -6.52
CA ARG A 378 -18.27 26.14 -6.28
C ARG A 378 -18.91 26.04 -7.66
N SER A 379 -19.31 24.83 -8.08
CA SER A 379 -20.23 24.66 -9.21
C SER A 379 -21.31 25.70 -9.01
N ALA A 380 -21.36 26.68 -9.91
CA ALA A 380 -22.20 27.86 -9.78
C ALA A 380 -23.59 27.39 -9.36
N ALA A 381 -23.88 27.53 -8.07
CA ALA A 381 -25.16 27.18 -7.53
C ALA A 381 -26.12 28.13 -8.22
N LYS A 382 -26.95 27.56 -9.10
CA LYS A 382 -28.18 28.11 -9.65
C LYS A 382 -28.40 29.53 -9.16
N GLU A 383 -28.03 30.52 -9.97
CA GLU A 383 -28.53 31.87 -9.77
C GLU A 383 -30.06 31.77 -9.65
N PRO A 384 -30.65 32.18 -8.52
CA PRO A 384 -32.09 32.27 -8.42
C PRO A 384 -32.52 33.51 -9.20
N GLY A 385 -33.07 33.28 -10.39
CA GLY A 385 -33.89 34.26 -11.09
C GLY A 385 -33.13 35.27 -11.92
N THR A 386 -32.90 34.92 -13.18
CA THR A 386 -32.83 35.92 -14.25
C THR A 386 -33.93 35.60 -15.25
N ASP A 387 -35.06 36.28 -15.07
CA ASP A 387 -36.18 36.35 -16.03
C ASP A 387 -35.66 36.87 -17.37
N SER A 388 -35.13 35.97 -18.20
CA SER A 388 -34.91 36.22 -19.61
C SER A 388 -36.11 35.65 -20.37
N ARG A 389 -37.18 36.46 -20.42
CA ARG A 389 -38.18 36.41 -21.49
C ARG A 389 -37.46 36.53 -22.83
N VAL A 390 -37.07 35.40 -23.41
CA VAL A 390 -36.74 35.33 -24.82
C VAL A 390 -38.06 35.33 -25.58
N HIS A 391 -38.26 36.39 -26.35
CA HIS A 391 -39.35 36.55 -27.29
C HIS A 391 -39.47 35.32 -28.20
N ALA A 392 -40.60 34.61 -28.09
CA ALA A 392 -41.05 33.66 -29.08
C ALA A 392 -41.32 34.39 -30.40
N VAL A 393 -40.59 34.05 -31.46
CA VAL A 393 -41.00 34.31 -32.83
C VAL A 393 -41.84 33.12 -33.28
N PRO A 394 -43.12 33.31 -33.69
CA PRO A 394 -43.95 32.21 -34.12
C PRO A 394 -43.70 31.94 -35.60
N LEU A 395 -43.22 30.74 -35.95
CA LEU A 395 -43.35 30.24 -37.32
C LEU A 395 -44.47 29.19 -37.36
N LYS A 396 -45.49 29.52 -38.15
CA LYS A 396 -46.71 28.74 -38.37
C LYS A 396 -46.43 27.36 -38.98
N THR A 397 -47.23 26.43 -38.48
CA THR A 397 -47.56 25.07 -38.91
C THR A 397 -48.09 24.93 -40.35
N HIS A 398 -47.76 23.79 -40.97
CA HIS A 398 -48.65 22.88 -41.71
C HIS A 398 -48.05 21.46 -41.55
N GLU A 399 -48.63 20.56 -40.75
CA GLU A 399 -49.62 19.50 -41.12
C GLU A 399 -49.06 18.52 -42.20
N SER A 400 -49.06 17.18 -42.10
CA SER A 400 -49.79 16.17 -41.32
C SER A 400 -49.01 14.83 -41.51
N PHE A 401 -48.86 13.87 -40.57
CA PHE A 401 -49.84 12.82 -40.26
C PHE A 401 -49.38 11.90 -39.09
N SER A 402 -50.38 11.45 -38.30
CA SER A 402 -50.51 10.21 -37.49
C SER A 402 -49.69 9.94 -36.21
N ASN A 403 -50.41 9.95 -35.08
CA ASN A 403 -50.15 9.34 -33.75
C ASN A 403 -50.71 7.88 -33.68
N PRO A 404 -50.56 7.03 -32.62
CA PRO A 404 -50.23 7.35 -31.21
C PRO A 404 -49.29 6.39 -30.41
N SER A 405 -48.75 6.95 -29.31
CA SER A 405 -48.51 6.40 -27.94
C SER A 405 -48.03 4.97 -27.68
N THR A 406 -46.90 4.86 -26.96
CA THR A 406 -46.85 4.32 -25.57
C THR A 406 -45.71 4.96 -24.76
N LEU A 407 -46.03 5.35 -23.52
CA LEU A 407 -45.19 5.90 -22.44
C LEU A 407 -43.85 5.15 -22.28
N ALA A 408 -42.69 5.81 -22.17
CA ALA A 408 -42.22 6.77 -21.16
C ALA A 408 -41.84 6.11 -19.81
N ASP A 409 -40.56 5.74 -19.69
CA ASP A 409 -39.77 6.02 -18.49
C ASP A 409 -38.26 6.02 -18.86
N HIS A 410 -37.77 7.16 -19.35
CA HIS A 410 -36.33 7.41 -19.51
C HIS A 410 -35.93 8.46 -18.50
N LYS A 411 -35.32 7.97 -17.42
CA LYS A 411 -34.55 8.77 -16.46
C LYS A 411 -33.54 9.63 -17.23
N VAL A 412 -33.59 10.91 -16.92
CA VAL A 412 -32.58 11.93 -17.22
C VAL A 412 -31.18 11.37 -16.95
N PRO A 413 -30.21 11.46 -17.88
CA PRO A 413 -28.83 11.12 -17.57
C PRO A 413 -28.30 12.07 -16.51
N GLU A 414 -27.87 11.50 -15.40
CA GLU A 414 -27.14 12.16 -14.33
C GLU A 414 -25.94 12.91 -14.93
N LEU A 415 -25.83 14.19 -14.61
CA LEU A 415 -24.77 15.08 -15.07
C LEU A 415 -23.42 14.47 -14.67
N VAL A 416 -22.64 14.00 -15.65
CA VAL A 416 -21.29 13.49 -15.46
C VAL A 416 -20.43 14.66 -14.97
N GLU A 417 -20.20 14.69 -13.66
CA GLU A 417 -19.34 15.66 -13.01
C GLU A 417 -17.89 15.38 -13.43
N ALA A 418 -17.38 16.29 -14.25
CA ALA A 418 -16.09 16.17 -14.92
C ALA A 418 -14.94 15.93 -13.93
N HIS A 419 -14.10 14.94 -14.22
CA HIS A 419 -12.86 14.68 -13.51
C HIS A 419 -11.97 15.93 -13.46
N PRO A 420 -11.07 16.08 -12.47
CA PRO A 420 -10.03 17.10 -12.52
C PRO A 420 -9.03 16.91 -13.70
N MET A 421 -9.11 15.79 -14.45
CA MET A 421 -8.45 15.64 -15.76
C MET A 421 -9.34 16.04 -16.97
N GLU A 422 -10.65 16.20 -16.81
CA GLU A 422 -11.58 16.68 -17.85
C GLU A 422 -11.67 18.22 -17.91
N VAL A 423 -11.02 18.94 -16.99
CA VAL A 423 -10.89 20.41 -17.09
C VAL A 423 -9.86 20.82 -18.17
N MET A 424 -9.18 19.85 -18.79
CA MET A 424 -8.48 20.09 -20.05
C MET A 424 -9.46 19.80 -21.20
N PRO A 425 -9.78 20.78 -22.07
CA PRO A 425 -10.60 20.51 -23.23
C PRO A 425 -9.95 19.40 -24.06
N PRO A 426 -10.74 18.46 -24.63
CA PRO A 426 -10.19 17.43 -25.49
C PRO A 426 -9.41 18.10 -26.61
N VAL A 427 -8.13 17.73 -26.75
CA VAL A 427 -7.29 18.16 -27.86
C VAL A 427 -7.99 17.69 -29.13
N ALA A 428 -8.56 18.63 -29.88
CA ALA A 428 -9.06 18.36 -31.22
C ALA A 428 -7.88 17.89 -32.07
N TYR A 429 -7.82 16.60 -32.38
CA TYR A 429 -6.95 16.09 -33.43
C TYR A 429 -7.47 16.68 -34.75
N HIS A 430 -6.90 17.79 -35.19
CA HIS A 430 -6.98 18.17 -36.59
C HIS A 430 -6.23 17.10 -37.39
N GLN A 431 -6.98 16.15 -37.94
CA GLN A 431 -6.50 15.35 -39.06
C GLN A 431 -6.18 16.33 -40.18
N GLN A 432 -4.90 16.67 -40.35
CA GLN A 432 -4.43 17.21 -41.61
C GLN A 432 -4.67 16.12 -42.66
N HIS A 433 -5.75 16.28 -43.43
CA HIS A 433 -5.88 15.64 -44.73
C HIS A 433 -4.72 16.15 -45.58
N VAL A 434 -3.62 15.39 -45.58
CA VAL A 434 -2.57 15.53 -46.59
C VAL A 434 -3.20 15.04 -47.89
N ALA A 435 -3.54 15.98 -48.77
CA ALA A 435 -3.89 15.67 -50.14
C ALA A 435 -2.69 14.93 -50.78
N PRO A 436 -2.93 13.87 -51.57
CA PRO A 436 -1.85 13.20 -52.29
C PRO A 436 -1.14 14.20 -53.22
N PRO A 437 0.19 14.21 -53.27
CA PRO A 437 0.92 15.11 -54.16
C PRO A 437 0.64 14.74 -55.62
N SER A 438 0.30 15.76 -56.42
CA SER A 438 0.21 15.67 -57.88
C SER A 438 1.57 15.37 -58.49
N GLU A 439 1.60 14.46 -59.46
CA GLU A 439 2.77 13.92 -60.19
C GLU A 439 3.48 14.92 -61.13
N GLU A 440 3.41 16.23 -60.89
CA GLU A 440 4.01 17.24 -61.77
C GLU A 440 5.04 18.07 -61.00
N ASP A 441 6.24 17.52 -60.76
CA ASP A 441 7.48 18.31 -60.64
C ASP A 441 8.75 17.44 -60.61
N TYR A 442 8.80 16.42 -61.47
CA TYR A 442 9.97 15.56 -61.66
C TYR A 442 10.86 16.03 -62.83
N SER A 443 11.20 17.31 -62.92
CA SER A 443 12.18 17.76 -63.95
C SER A 443 12.70 19.19 -63.77
N ALA A 444 13.10 19.62 -62.57
CA ALA A 444 13.82 20.91 -62.45
C ALA A 444 14.60 21.10 -61.14
N ARG A 445 15.51 20.20 -60.76
CA ARG A 445 16.56 20.56 -59.77
C ARG A 445 17.81 19.71 -59.86
N ASN A 446 18.43 19.74 -61.04
CA ASN A 446 19.77 19.23 -61.25
C ASN A 446 20.62 20.41 -61.72
N SER A 447 21.15 21.20 -60.78
CA SER A 447 22.18 22.24 -61.01
C SER A 447 22.52 22.91 -59.68
N GLN A 448 23.83 23.08 -59.43
CA GLN A 448 24.49 23.93 -58.41
C GLN A 448 24.98 23.22 -57.13
N SER A 449 26.21 22.71 -57.23
CA SER A 449 27.21 22.74 -56.15
C SER A 449 27.65 24.18 -55.86
N PRO A 450 28.12 24.46 -54.64
CA PRO A 450 29.42 25.12 -54.51
C PRO A 450 30.36 24.45 -53.49
N VAL A 451 31.65 24.58 -53.82
CA VAL A 451 32.86 24.13 -53.10
C VAL A 451 33.17 25.08 -51.91
N PRO A 452 33.89 24.62 -50.86
CA PRO A 452 34.03 25.30 -49.56
C PRO A 452 35.33 26.11 -49.41
N SER A 453 35.40 26.98 -48.39
CA SER A 453 36.61 27.73 -48.01
C SER A 453 36.90 27.68 -46.49
N HIS A 454 38.13 27.24 -46.18
CA HIS A 454 39.03 27.53 -45.04
C HIS A 454 38.48 27.53 -43.59
N ALA A 455 38.81 26.54 -42.74
CA ALA A 455 40.09 26.26 -42.05
C ALA A 455 40.29 27.00 -40.70
N SER A 456 40.19 26.27 -39.58
CA SER A 456 41.15 26.37 -38.46
C SER A 456 41.24 25.05 -37.70
N VAL A 457 42.49 24.60 -37.57
CA VAL A 457 43.08 23.34 -37.05
C VAL A 457 43.23 23.43 -35.52
N SER A 458 42.62 22.51 -34.73
CA SER A 458 43.22 21.37 -33.96
C SER A 458 43.91 21.75 -32.61
N PRO A 459 44.19 20.84 -31.63
CA PRO A 459 44.28 19.36 -31.77
C PRO A 459 43.82 18.44 -30.61
N LEU A 460 43.74 17.13 -30.97
CA LEU A 460 44.06 15.87 -30.25
C LEU A 460 43.43 15.60 -28.86
N VAL A 461 42.95 14.39 -28.51
CA VAL A 461 43.68 13.09 -28.45
C VAL A 461 42.72 11.89 -28.68
N GLU A 462 43.35 10.80 -29.12
CA GLU A 462 42.89 9.54 -29.73
C GLU A 462 41.98 8.59 -28.92
N ALA A 463 41.36 7.68 -29.68
CA ALA A 463 40.45 6.58 -29.34
C ALA A 463 41.20 5.29 -28.87
N PRO A 464 40.58 4.08 -28.71
CA PRO A 464 39.89 3.33 -29.78
C PRO A 464 38.65 2.47 -29.41
N PHE A 465 37.77 2.35 -30.41
CA PHE A 465 37.00 1.18 -30.91
C PHE A 465 36.45 0.08 -29.97
N SER A 466 35.14 -0.18 -30.13
CA SER A 466 34.67 -1.45 -30.74
C SER A 466 33.23 -1.34 -31.26
N THR A 467 33.09 -1.50 -32.57
CA THR A 467 31.86 -1.66 -33.34
C THR A 467 31.44 -3.14 -33.34
N VAL A 468 30.16 -3.44 -33.08
CA VAL A 468 29.48 -4.62 -33.65
C VAL A 468 28.08 -4.21 -34.08
N THR A 469 27.86 -4.34 -35.38
CA THR A 469 26.60 -4.19 -36.13
C THR A 469 25.76 -5.48 -36.06
N GLY A 470 24.44 -5.35 -36.11
CA GLY A 470 23.53 -6.50 -36.29
C GLY A 470 22.07 -6.06 -36.43
N GLN A 471 21.51 -6.28 -37.63
CA GLN A 471 20.20 -5.84 -38.13
C GLN A 471 18.97 -6.40 -37.36
N PRO A 472 17.78 -5.77 -37.53
CA PRO A 472 16.52 -6.26 -36.97
C PRO A 472 15.90 -7.39 -37.82
N LEU A 473 15.52 -8.49 -37.16
CA LEU A 473 14.75 -9.59 -37.74
C LEU A 473 13.26 -9.25 -37.78
N TYR A 474 12.69 -9.30 -38.99
CA TYR A 474 11.28 -9.44 -39.29
C TYR A 474 10.77 -10.78 -38.75
N TYR A 475 9.62 -10.80 -38.06
CA TYR A 475 8.88 -12.02 -37.76
C TYR A 475 7.56 -11.99 -38.51
N GLU A 476 7.45 -12.87 -39.49
CA GLU A 476 6.29 -13.14 -40.33
C GLU A 476 5.44 -14.22 -39.66
N ALA A 477 4.19 -13.91 -39.33
CA ALA A 477 3.27 -14.83 -38.69
C ALA A 477 2.58 -15.70 -39.76
N ARG A 478 2.93 -17.00 -39.81
CA ARG A 478 2.18 -18.02 -40.56
C ARG A 478 1.00 -18.53 -39.75
N GLN A 479 -0.19 -18.44 -40.34
CA GLN A 479 -1.35 -19.27 -40.01
C GLN A 479 -1.11 -20.74 -40.40
N PRO A 480 -1.77 -21.67 -39.71
CA PRO A 480 -2.25 -22.89 -40.37
C PRO A 480 -3.77 -23.05 -40.27
N GLN A 481 -4.37 -23.28 -41.43
CA GLN A 481 -5.74 -23.78 -41.62
C GLN A 481 -5.83 -25.31 -41.44
N HIS A 482 -7.02 -25.75 -41.01
CA HIS A 482 -7.70 -27.04 -41.22
C HIS A 482 -7.03 -28.31 -40.64
N HIS A 483 -7.69 -29.15 -39.84
CA HIS A 483 -8.88 -29.95 -40.18
C HIS A 483 -9.42 -30.66 -38.92
N ALA A 484 -10.76 -30.79 -38.82
CA ALA A 484 -11.42 -31.82 -38.03
C ALA A 484 -11.50 -33.13 -38.85
N PRO A 485 -11.64 -34.30 -38.19
CA PRO A 485 -12.97 -34.94 -38.22
C PRO A 485 -13.39 -35.68 -36.93
N ASP A 486 -14.68 -36.03 -36.95
CA ASP A 486 -15.52 -36.69 -35.97
C ASP A 486 -15.12 -38.12 -35.53
N ALA A 487 -15.58 -38.49 -34.32
CA ALA A 487 -16.25 -39.76 -33.94
C ALA A 487 -16.09 -39.97 -32.41
N ALA A 488 -17.12 -39.74 -31.59
CA ALA A 488 -18.17 -40.69 -31.20
C ALA A 488 -17.66 -41.94 -30.44
N LEU A 489 -17.93 -42.01 -29.11
CA LEU A 489 -18.69 -43.08 -28.43
C LEU A 489 -18.40 -43.20 -26.92
N ALA A 490 -19.49 -43.51 -26.20
CA ALA A 490 -19.59 -44.27 -24.95
C ALA A 490 -19.36 -43.58 -23.58
N SER A 491 -20.49 -43.30 -22.95
CA SER A 491 -20.80 -43.22 -21.51
C SER A 491 -20.51 -44.52 -20.73
N PRO A 492 -20.96 -44.70 -19.46
CA PRO A 492 -20.73 -43.97 -18.21
C PRO A 492 -20.24 -44.95 -17.10
N SER A 493 -20.03 -44.49 -15.86
CA SER A 493 -20.38 -45.18 -14.58
C SER A 493 -19.49 -44.67 -13.42
N ARG A 494 -20.12 -44.03 -12.42
CA ARG A 494 -20.43 -44.56 -11.07
C ARG A 494 -19.28 -44.53 -10.04
N LYS A 495 -19.58 -43.77 -8.98
CA LYS A 495 -19.76 -44.18 -7.57
C LYS A 495 -18.67 -43.82 -6.54
N LYS A 496 -19.20 -43.21 -5.47
CA LYS A 496 -18.85 -43.29 -4.03
C LYS A 496 -17.57 -42.50 -3.66
N GLY A 497 -17.53 -41.68 -2.62
CA GLY A 497 -18.35 -41.58 -1.41
C GLY A 497 -17.55 -42.08 -0.20
N TRP A 498 -17.43 -41.21 0.83
CA TRP A 498 -16.91 -41.43 2.20
C TRP A 498 -15.37 -41.60 2.25
N MET A 499 -14.59 -40.97 3.15
CA MET A 499 -14.79 -40.50 4.54
C MET A 499 -14.31 -39.08 4.75
#